data_AF-A0A947A192-F1
#
_entry.id   AF-A0A947A192-F1
#
_cell.length_a   1.000
_cell.length_b   1.000
_cell.length_c   1.000
_cell.angle_alpha   90.00
_cell.angle_beta   90.00
_cell.angle_gamma   90.00
#
_symmetry.space_group_name_H-M   'P 1'
#
loop_
_entity.id
_entity.type
_entity.pdbx_description
1 polymer ?
#
loop_
_entity_poly.entity_id
_entity_poly.type
_entity_poly.pdbx_seq_one_letter_code
_entity_poly.pdbx_strand_id
1 'polypeptide(L)'
;VLNSSVTLFGIDIYKQHINKDANERTVVKYGKIFGTFLAIAAMFIAPFIADAGSLFAYLQEVNGIYSIPILTIIVVGYLTKFVPAIAAKIGVISGSVLYIISQFFLQPYFRESAVEEARVNGITDAAELAAIEASGYPHFLDIMAILFVLNVAIMLIIGKIWPRHEPYIQEHTKQVDITPWKYVKPVGILIIVVVIGIYAYFA
;
A
#
# COMPACT_ATOMS: atom_id res chain seq x y z
N VAL A 1 11.24 6.18 9.89
CA VAL A 1 10.69 4.81 9.90
C VAL A 1 11.19 3.97 11.07
N LEU A 2 12.50 3.95 11.36
CA LEU A 2 13.07 3.08 12.39
C LEU A 2 12.40 3.17 13.78
N ASN A 3 12.21 4.38 14.32
CA ASN A 3 11.53 4.55 15.62
C ASN A 3 10.09 4.04 15.61
N SER A 4 9.34 4.30 14.53
CA SER A 4 7.98 3.79 14.36
C SER A 4 7.96 2.26 14.31
N SER A 5 8.89 1.63 13.57
CA SER A 5 9.03 0.17 13.50
C SER A 5 9.38 -0.45 14.86
N VAL A 6 10.24 0.21 15.64
CA VAL A 6 10.61 -0.19 17.00
C VAL A 6 9.41 -0.15 17.94
N THR A 7 8.62 0.92 17.88
CA THR A 7 7.42 1.07 18.71
C THR A 7 6.36 0.05 18.32
N LEU A 8 6.09 -0.13 17.02
CA LEU A 8 5.14 -1.13 16.51
C LEU A 8 5.55 -2.54 16.92
N PHE A 9 6.82 -2.92 16.73
CA PHE A 9 7.30 -4.22 17.21
C PHE A 9 7.21 -4.34 18.72
N GLY A 10 7.63 -3.33 19.49
CA GLY A 10 7.62 -3.39 20.95
C GLY A 10 6.22 -3.54 21.55
N ILE A 11 5.28 -2.72 21.09
CA ILE A 11 3.92 -2.66 21.65
C ILE A 11 3.03 -3.73 21.01
N ASP A 12 2.93 -3.75 19.68
CA ASP A 12 1.91 -4.53 18.97
C ASP A 12 2.33 -5.99 18.74
N ILE A 13 3.64 -6.29 18.72
CA ILE A 13 4.14 -7.66 18.56
C ILE A 13 4.66 -8.22 19.87
N TYR A 14 5.69 -7.60 20.45
CA TYR A 14 6.38 -8.13 21.62
C TYR A 14 5.46 -8.13 22.84
N LYS A 15 4.88 -6.99 23.22
CA LYS A 15 3.98 -6.95 24.38
C LYS A 15 2.72 -7.74 24.12
N GLN A 16 2.04 -7.54 23.00
CA GLN A 16 0.73 -8.16 22.78
C GLN A 16 0.77 -9.68 22.53
N HIS A 17 1.81 -10.19 21.86
CA HIS A 17 1.86 -11.58 21.38
C HIS A 17 2.99 -12.44 21.99
N ILE A 18 4.08 -11.84 22.48
CA ILE A 18 5.23 -12.59 23.05
C ILE A 18 5.23 -12.57 24.58
N ASN A 19 5.15 -11.38 25.19
CA ASN A 19 5.18 -11.19 26.64
C ASN A 19 4.19 -10.09 27.08
N LYS A 20 2.97 -10.52 27.42
CA LYS A 20 1.84 -9.66 27.79
C LYS A 20 2.08 -8.85 29.06
N ASP A 21 2.87 -9.41 29.98
CA ASP A 21 3.19 -8.80 31.26
C ASP A 21 4.49 -7.97 31.23
N ALA A 22 5.06 -7.75 30.05
CA ALA A 22 6.29 -6.98 29.89
C ALA A 22 6.10 -5.53 30.38
N ASN A 23 6.94 -5.12 31.33
CA ASN A 23 7.03 -3.73 31.77
C ASN A 23 7.59 -2.83 30.65
N GLU A 24 7.37 -1.51 30.76
CA GLU A 24 7.79 -0.55 29.72
C GLU A 24 9.29 -0.62 29.41
N ARG A 25 10.13 -0.79 30.43
CA ARG A 25 11.59 -0.91 30.24
C ARG A 25 11.95 -2.13 29.37
N THR A 26 11.26 -3.24 29.56
CA THR A 26 11.46 -4.48 28.80
C THR A 26 11.01 -4.28 27.36
N VAL A 27 9.83 -3.70 27.16
CA VAL A 27 9.30 -3.39 25.82
C VAL A 27 10.27 -2.50 25.04
N VAL A 28 10.77 -1.42 25.66
CA VAL A 28 11.76 -0.52 25.03
C VAL A 28 13.07 -1.23 24.75
N LYS A 29 13.55 -2.11 25.64
CA LYS A 29 14.79 -2.87 25.44
C LYS A 29 14.68 -3.77 24.21
N TYR A 30 13.64 -4.60 24.11
CA TYR A 30 13.46 -5.51 22.98
C TYR A 30 13.10 -4.78 21.69
N GLY A 31 12.37 -3.66 21.79
CA GLY A 31 12.16 -2.74 20.67
C GLY A 31 13.49 -2.21 20.12
N LYS A 32 14.38 -1.70 20.99
CA LYS A 32 15.71 -1.20 20.55
C LYS A 32 16.57 -2.29 19.92
N ILE A 33 16.56 -3.50 20.49
CA ILE A 33 17.29 -4.65 19.91
C ILE A 33 16.79 -4.94 18.49
N PHE A 34 15.47 -5.01 18.31
CA PHE A 34 14.87 -5.18 16.98
C PHE A 34 15.25 -4.03 16.03
N GLY A 35 15.22 -2.79 16.51
CA GLY A 35 15.65 -1.62 15.74
C GLY A 35 17.11 -1.69 15.29
N THR A 36 18.03 -2.07 16.17
CA THR A 36 19.44 -2.25 15.82
C THR A 36 19.61 -3.34 14.76
N PHE A 37 18.93 -4.47 14.91
CA PHE A 37 18.94 -5.52 13.90
C PHE A 37 18.39 -5.04 12.55
N LEU A 38 17.26 -4.34 12.56
CA LEU A 38 16.64 -3.79 11.34
C LEU A 38 17.56 -2.77 10.65
N ALA A 39 18.25 -1.93 11.42
CA ALA A 39 19.21 -0.97 10.89
C ALA A 39 20.41 -1.66 10.21
N ILE A 40 20.94 -2.71 10.84
CA ILE A 40 22.02 -3.52 10.25
C ILE A 40 21.54 -4.20 8.96
N ALA A 41 20.37 -4.84 8.98
CA ALA A 41 19.78 -5.46 7.79
C ALA A 41 19.58 -4.45 6.64
N ALA A 42 19.11 -3.23 6.96
CA ALA A 42 18.96 -2.17 5.98
C ALA A 42 20.30 -1.73 5.37
N MET A 43 21.39 -1.69 6.15
CA MET A 43 22.74 -1.40 5.60
C MET A 43 23.20 -2.47 4.62
N PHE A 44 22.84 -3.74 4.82
CA PHE A 44 23.14 -4.81 3.86
C PHE A 44 22.26 -4.75 2.62
N ILE A 45 21.00 -4.32 2.74
CA ILE A 45 20.06 -4.24 1.61
C ILE A 45 20.32 -2.99 0.76
N ALA A 46 20.77 -1.88 1.36
CA ALA A 46 20.94 -0.60 0.68
C ALA A 46 21.80 -0.66 -0.60
N PRO A 47 22.95 -1.37 -0.67
CA PRO A 47 23.73 -1.50 -1.89
C PRO A 47 22.96 -2.16 -3.05
N PHE A 48 22.03 -3.08 -2.77
CA PHE A 48 21.25 -3.76 -3.81
C PHE A 48 20.19 -2.87 -4.45
N ILE A 49 19.87 -1.72 -3.82
CA ILE A 49 18.88 -0.76 -4.32
C ILE A 49 19.58 0.46 -4.94
N ALA A 50 20.91 0.58 -4.82
CA ALA A 50 21.67 1.73 -5.30
C ALA A 50 21.56 1.94 -6.82
N ASP A 51 21.42 0.84 -7.58
CA ASP A 51 21.27 0.87 -9.04
C ASP A 51 19.79 0.93 -9.50
N ALA A 52 18.84 1.07 -8.58
CA ALA A 52 17.44 1.28 -8.93
C ALA A 52 17.28 2.70 -9.50
N GLY A 53 17.14 2.82 -10.83
CA GLY A 53 17.20 4.09 -11.56
C GLY A 53 16.51 5.27 -10.87
N SER A 54 15.27 5.09 -10.38
CA SER A 54 14.61 6.03 -9.47
C SER A 54 14.25 5.34 -8.16
N LEU A 55 14.95 5.71 -7.08
CA LEU A 55 14.64 5.25 -5.72
C LEU A 55 13.19 5.56 -5.32
N PHE A 56 12.67 6.71 -5.75
CA PHE A 56 11.29 7.08 -5.48
C PHE A 56 10.30 6.14 -6.17
N ALA A 57 10.53 5.82 -7.45
CA ALA A 57 9.69 4.88 -8.18
C ALA A 57 9.74 3.47 -7.57
N TYR A 58 10.94 3.00 -7.22
CA TYR A 58 11.12 1.73 -6.53
C TYR A 58 10.37 1.67 -5.18
N LEU A 59 10.48 2.73 -4.37
CA LEU A 59 9.75 2.81 -3.11
C LEU A 59 8.24 2.85 -3.32
N GLN A 60 7.75 3.55 -4.36
CA GLN A 60 6.33 3.53 -4.70
C GLN A 60 5.85 2.13 -5.10
N GLU A 61 6.64 1.43 -5.90
CA GLU A 61 6.35 0.08 -6.37
C GLU A 61 6.35 -0.94 -5.21
N VAL A 62 7.29 -0.85 -4.28
CA VAL A 62 7.27 -1.70 -3.07
C VAL A 62 6.09 -1.35 -2.17
N ASN A 63 5.79 -0.06 -2.00
CA ASN A 63 4.67 0.39 -1.19
C ASN A 63 3.31 -0.05 -1.77
N GLY A 64 3.21 -0.19 -3.09
CA GLY A 64 2.02 -0.65 -3.78
C GLY A 64 1.55 -2.04 -3.32
N ILE A 65 2.49 -2.93 -2.98
CA ILE A 65 2.23 -4.31 -2.52
C ILE A 65 1.24 -4.31 -1.35
N TYR A 66 1.46 -3.45 -0.35
CA TYR A 66 0.65 -3.43 0.87
C TYR A 66 -0.38 -2.29 0.88
N SER A 67 -0.17 -1.21 0.12
CA SER A 67 -1.07 -0.06 0.15
C SER A 67 -2.46 -0.39 -0.40
N ILE A 68 -2.56 -1.12 -1.51
CA ILE A 68 -3.86 -1.50 -2.09
C ILE A 68 -4.66 -2.44 -1.19
N PRO A 69 -4.07 -3.54 -0.66
CA PRO A 69 -4.83 -4.41 0.21
C PRO A 69 -5.29 -3.72 1.50
N ILE A 70 -4.44 -2.89 2.11
CA ILE A 70 -4.79 -2.12 3.31
C ILE A 70 -5.94 -1.15 3.01
N LEU A 71 -5.84 -0.39 1.91
CA LEU A 71 -6.90 0.51 1.46
C LEU A 71 -8.22 -0.25 1.23
N THR A 72 -8.16 -1.40 0.58
CA THR A 72 -9.32 -2.27 0.33
C THR A 72 -10.00 -2.65 1.64
N ILE A 73 -9.23 -3.10 2.64
CA ILE A 73 -9.77 -3.53 3.93
C ILE A 73 -10.43 -2.38 4.67
N ILE A 74 -9.81 -1.20 4.66
CA ILE A 74 -10.36 -0.01 5.30
C ILE A 74 -11.68 0.38 4.63
N VAL A 75 -11.71 0.45 3.30
CA VAL A 75 -12.92 0.83 2.54
C VAL A 75 -14.04 -0.19 2.76
N VAL A 76 -13.76 -1.49 2.58
CA VAL A 76 -14.78 -2.54 2.76
C VAL A 76 -15.21 -2.63 4.22
N GLY A 77 -14.29 -2.54 5.18
CA GLY A 77 -14.59 -2.60 6.61
C GLY A 77 -15.40 -1.40 7.11
N TYR A 78 -15.25 -0.23 6.49
CA TYR A 78 -16.06 0.94 6.83
C TYR A 78 -17.43 0.93 6.15
N LEU A 79 -17.50 0.52 4.88
CA LEU A 79 -18.72 0.55 4.08
C LEU A 79 -19.62 -0.69 4.28
N THR A 80 -19.10 -1.78 4.86
CA THR A 80 -19.86 -3.02 5.08
C THR A 80 -19.84 -3.46 6.53
N LYS A 81 -20.94 -4.05 7.01
CA LYS A 81 -21.07 -4.53 8.40
C LYS A 81 -20.98 -6.05 8.55
N PHE A 82 -21.09 -6.79 7.44
CA PHE A 82 -21.25 -8.24 7.42
C PHE A 82 -20.07 -8.98 6.79
N VAL A 83 -19.07 -8.28 6.25
CA VAL A 83 -17.85 -8.92 5.73
C VAL A 83 -17.03 -9.47 6.90
N PRO A 84 -16.69 -10.76 6.93
CA PRO A 84 -15.99 -11.39 8.04
C PRO A 84 -14.50 -11.03 8.06
N ALA A 85 -13.84 -11.17 9.22
CA ALA A 85 -12.40 -10.93 9.36
C ALA A 85 -11.53 -11.84 8.46
N ILE A 86 -12.03 -13.02 8.09
CA ILE A 86 -11.33 -13.92 7.15
C ILE A 86 -11.24 -13.34 5.75
N ALA A 87 -12.24 -12.56 5.31
CA ALA A 87 -12.21 -11.87 4.03
C ALA A 87 -11.10 -10.81 4.01
N ALA A 88 -10.86 -10.11 5.12
CA ALA A 88 -9.75 -9.16 5.22
C ALA A 88 -8.39 -9.86 5.17
N LYS A 89 -8.22 -10.99 5.86
CA LYS A 89 -6.96 -11.78 5.80
C LYS A 89 -6.69 -12.29 4.39
N ILE A 90 -7.70 -12.85 3.74
CA ILE A 90 -7.60 -13.31 2.35
C ILE A 90 -7.31 -12.11 1.44
N GLY A 91 -8.02 -10.99 1.62
CA GLY A 91 -7.84 -9.76 0.85
C GLY A 91 -6.43 -9.16 0.93
N VAL A 92 -5.76 -9.24 2.10
CA VAL A 92 -4.33 -8.87 2.20
C VAL A 92 -3.49 -9.77 1.31
N ILE A 93 -3.66 -11.08 1.44
CA ILE A 93 -2.83 -12.06 0.74
C ILE A 93 -3.09 -12.00 -0.76
N SER A 94 -4.35 -12.05 -1.19
CA SER A 94 -4.74 -12.00 -2.59
C SER A 94 -4.33 -10.69 -3.23
N GLY A 95 -4.57 -9.55 -2.58
CA GLY A 95 -4.19 -8.25 -3.12
C GLY A 95 -2.66 -8.12 -3.29
N SER A 96 -1.87 -8.56 -2.30
CA SER A 96 -0.41 -8.57 -2.39
C SER A 96 0.09 -9.52 -3.50
N VAL A 97 -0.48 -10.72 -3.60
CA VAL A 97 -0.09 -11.71 -4.62
C VAL A 97 -0.45 -11.22 -6.03
N LEU A 98 -1.66 -10.70 -6.23
CA LEU A 98 -2.08 -10.14 -7.52
C LEU A 98 -1.20 -8.96 -7.94
N TYR A 99 -0.83 -8.10 -6.98
CA TYR A 99 0.10 -7.01 -7.23
C TYR A 99 1.49 -7.52 -7.64
N ILE A 100 2.04 -8.50 -6.90
CA ILE A 100 3.35 -9.08 -7.22
C ILE A 100 3.34 -9.71 -8.61
N ILE A 101 2.30 -10.47 -8.94
CA ILE A 101 2.12 -11.06 -10.29
C ILE A 101 2.05 -9.97 -11.35
N SER A 102 1.29 -8.90 -11.09
CA SER A 102 1.15 -7.79 -12.04
C SER A 102 2.47 -7.07 -12.29
N GLN A 103 3.17 -6.61 -11.24
CA GLN A 103 4.36 -5.77 -11.40
C GLN A 103 5.63 -6.55 -11.72
N PHE A 104 5.85 -7.72 -11.11
CA PHE A 104 7.10 -8.45 -11.27
C PHE A 104 7.05 -9.53 -12.36
N PHE A 105 5.87 -9.88 -12.89
CA PHE A 105 5.73 -10.90 -13.93
C PHE A 105 5.02 -10.38 -15.19
N LEU A 106 3.82 -9.82 -15.07
CA LEU A 106 3.05 -9.38 -16.23
C LEU A 106 3.66 -8.14 -16.89
N GLN A 107 4.02 -7.13 -16.10
CA GLN A 107 4.61 -5.90 -16.61
C GLN A 107 5.87 -6.15 -17.45
N PRO A 108 6.93 -6.85 -16.99
CA PRO A 108 8.09 -7.11 -17.83
C PRO A 108 7.72 -7.94 -19.05
N TYR A 109 6.88 -8.98 -18.89
CA TYR A 109 6.45 -9.82 -20.00
C TYR A 109 5.78 -9.03 -21.14
N PHE A 110 4.81 -8.15 -20.82
CA PHE A 110 4.10 -7.37 -21.83
C PHE A 110 4.98 -6.29 -22.46
N ARG A 111 5.85 -5.64 -21.67
CA ARG A 111 6.79 -4.64 -22.19
C ARG A 111 7.81 -5.25 -23.14
N GLU A 112 8.43 -6.36 -22.75
CA GLU A 112 9.39 -7.08 -23.60
C GLU A 112 8.74 -7.62 -24.87
N SER A 113 7.52 -8.18 -24.76
CA SER A 113 6.77 -8.67 -25.91
C SER A 113 6.43 -7.54 -26.91
N ALA A 114 6.03 -6.37 -26.42
CA ALA A 114 5.73 -5.21 -27.26
C ALA A 114 6.97 -4.69 -28.00
N VAL A 115 8.13 -4.66 -27.33
CA VAL A 115 9.40 -4.25 -27.95
C VAL A 115 9.86 -5.26 -28.99
N GLU A 116 9.71 -6.56 -28.74
CA GLU A 116 10.09 -7.60 -29.68
C GLU A 116 9.21 -7.57 -30.94
N GLU A 117 7.89 -7.39 -30.78
CA GLU A 117 6.97 -7.21 -31.91
C GLU A 117 7.34 -5.99 -32.77
N ALA A 118 7.66 -4.86 -32.12
CA ALA A 118 8.12 -3.66 -32.81
C ALA A 118 9.40 -3.92 -33.61
N ARG A 119 10.37 -4.65 -33.03
CA ARG A 119 11.62 -5.02 -33.69
C ARG A 119 11.39 -5.91 -34.89
N VAL A 120 10.49 -6.90 -34.78
CA VAL A 120 10.12 -7.80 -35.89
C VAL A 120 9.46 -7.02 -37.04
N ASN A 121 8.70 -5.97 -36.71
CA ASN A 121 8.08 -5.07 -37.68
C ASN A 121 9.05 -4.03 -38.28
N GLY A 122 10.35 -4.13 -37.98
CA GLY A 122 11.39 -3.30 -38.59
C GLY A 122 11.68 -1.98 -37.88
N ILE A 123 11.08 -1.73 -36.72
CA ILE A 123 11.42 -0.56 -35.89
C ILE A 123 12.80 -0.79 -35.27
N THR A 124 13.73 0.11 -35.57
CA THR A 124 15.12 0.05 -35.07
C THR A 124 15.54 1.31 -34.34
N ASP A 125 14.70 2.35 -34.34
CA ASP A 125 14.97 3.58 -33.62
C ASP A 125 14.83 3.39 -32.10
N ALA A 126 15.86 3.80 -31.36
CA ALA A 126 15.93 3.56 -29.93
C ALA A 126 14.91 4.38 -29.12
N ALA A 127 14.56 5.58 -29.59
CA ALA A 127 13.56 6.41 -28.91
C ALA A 127 12.15 5.86 -29.14
N GLU A 128 11.87 5.34 -30.34
CA GLU A 128 10.61 4.71 -30.68
C GLU A 128 10.41 3.40 -29.90
N LEU A 129 11.43 2.55 -29.79
CA LEU A 129 11.36 1.32 -28.97
C LEU A 129 11.12 1.63 -27.48
N ALA A 130 11.77 2.67 -26.93
CA ALA A 130 11.56 3.08 -25.54
C ALA A 130 10.13 3.60 -25.29
N ALA A 131 9.54 4.30 -26.24
CA ALA A 131 8.15 4.75 -26.16
C ALA A 131 7.17 3.55 -26.20
N ILE A 132 7.44 2.57 -27.06
CA ILE A 132 6.66 1.33 -27.15
C ILE A 132 6.77 0.55 -25.85
N GLU A 133 7.97 0.36 -25.30
CA GLU A 133 8.19 -0.29 -24.01
C GLU A 133 7.40 0.41 -22.89
N ALA A 134 7.46 1.74 -22.81
CA ALA A 134 6.74 2.51 -21.80
C ALA A 134 5.21 2.35 -21.91
N SER A 135 4.68 2.20 -23.13
CA SER A 135 3.25 2.01 -23.40
C SER A 135 2.79 0.55 -23.39
N GLY A 136 3.72 -0.41 -23.36
CA GLY A 136 3.45 -1.85 -23.42
C GLY A 136 2.75 -2.41 -22.18
N TYR A 137 2.56 -1.61 -21.13
CA TYR A 137 1.82 -2.00 -19.93
C TYR A 137 1.06 -0.80 -19.35
N PRO A 138 -0.13 -0.99 -18.74
CA PRO A 138 -0.87 0.11 -18.11
C PRO A 138 -0.03 0.86 -17.09
N HIS A 139 -0.32 2.15 -16.93
CA HIS A 139 0.39 2.98 -15.98
C HIS A 139 0.15 2.46 -14.56
N PHE A 140 1.12 2.70 -13.66
CA PHE A 140 1.08 2.26 -12.27
C PHE A 140 -0.28 2.56 -11.59
N LEU A 141 -0.83 3.76 -11.79
CA LEU A 141 -2.11 4.14 -11.21
C LEU A 141 -3.30 3.31 -11.74
N ASP A 142 -3.29 2.93 -13.02
CA ASP A 142 -4.34 2.11 -13.62
C ASP A 142 -4.32 0.71 -13.02
N ILE A 143 -3.12 0.15 -12.85
CA ILE A 143 -2.93 -1.14 -12.17
C ILE A 143 -3.43 -1.08 -10.74
N MET A 144 -3.07 -0.04 -10.01
CA MET A 144 -3.53 0.18 -8.63
C MET A 144 -5.06 0.24 -8.55
N ALA A 145 -5.72 0.90 -9.50
CA ALA A 145 -7.19 0.95 -9.58
C ALA A 145 -7.81 -0.41 -9.91
N ILE A 146 -7.26 -1.14 -10.90
CA ILE A 146 -7.74 -2.48 -11.28
C ILE A 146 -7.60 -3.45 -10.10
N LEU A 147 -6.44 -3.48 -9.46
CA LEU A 147 -6.18 -4.35 -8.32
C LEU A 147 -7.06 -4.01 -7.12
N PHE A 148 -7.31 -2.72 -6.87
CA PHE A 148 -8.26 -2.30 -5.85
C PHE A 148 -9.66 -2.86 -6.12
N VAL A 149 -10.19 -2.70 -7.33
CA VAL A 149 -11.52 -3.22 -7.70
C VAL A 149 -11.58 -4.74 -7.58
N LEU A 150 -10.56 -5.45 -8.08
CA LEU A 150 -10.47 -6.91 -7.97
C LEU A 150 -10.44 -7.36 -6.51
N ASN A 151 -9.66 -6.68 -5.66
CA ASN A 151 -9.54 -7.06 -4.26
C ASN A 151 -10.82 -6.75 -3.46
N VAL A 152 -11.49 -5.63 -3.77
CA VAL A 152 -12.84 -5.34 -3.25
C VAL A 152 -13.81 -6.46 -3.65
N ALA A 153 -13.81 -6.87 -4.93
CA ALA A 153 -14.68 -7.93 -5.41
C ALA A 153 -14.44 -9.25 -4.66
N ILE A 154 -13.17 -9.64 -4.45
CA ILE A 154 -12.80 -10.82 -3.65
C ILE A 154 -13.38 -10.73 -2.24
N MET A 155 -13.17 -9.61 -1.54
CA MET A 155 -13.68 -9.43 -0.18
C MET A 155 -15.21 -9.46 -0.11
N LEU A 156 -15.90 -8.85 -1.07
CA LEU A 156 -17.37 -8.84 -1.13
C LEU A 156 -17.95 -10.20 -1.51
N ILE A 157 -17.31 -10.95 -2.40
CA ILE A 157 -17.71 -12.33 -2.74
C ILE A 157 -17.60 -13.21 -1.50
N ILE A 158 -16.48 -13.15 -0.76
CA ILE A 158 -16.32 -13.88 0.50
C ILE A 158 -17.36 -13.43 1.53
N GLY A 159 -17.61 -12.12 1.64
CA GLY A 159 -18.64 -11.58 2.52
C GLY A 159 -20.07 -12.03 2.16
N LYS A 160 -20.33 -12.33 0.88
CA LYS A 160 -21.63 -12.87 0.43
C LYS A 160 -21.75 -14.37 0.66
N ILE A 161 -20.67 -15.13 0.52
CA ILE A 161 -20.65 -16.59 0.72
C ILE A 161 -20.61 -16.96 2.21
N TRP A 162 -19.80 -16.23 2.99
CA TRP A 162 -19.63 -16.43 4.44
C TRP A 162 -19.86 -15.12 5.20
N PRO A 163 -21.09 -14.57 5.20
CA PRO A 163 -21.40 -13.38 5.96
C PRO A 163 -21.25 -13.62 7.47
N ARG A 164 -20.86 -12.57 8.19
CA ARG A 164 -20.88 -12.55 9.65
C ARG A 164 -22.33 -12.66 10.14
N HIS A 165 -22.58 -13.48 11.15
CA HIS A 165 -23.93 -13.64 11.72
C HIS A 165 -24.47 -12.33 12.35
N GLU A 166 -23.59 -11.57 12.99
CA GLU A 166 -23.95 -10.31 13.63
C GLU A 166 -23.25 -9.13 12.93
N PRO A 167 -23.88 -7.96 12.83
CA PRO A 167 -23.27 -6.78 12.23
C PRO A 167 -22.09 -6.28 13.08
N TYR A 168 -21.01 -5.83 12.43
CA TYR A 168 -19.88 -5.21 13.14
C TYR A 168 -20.32 -3.92 13.83
N ILE A 169 -20.02 -3.83 15.13
CA ILE A 169 -20.27 -2.66 15.96
C ILE A 169 -18.92 -2.00 16.22
N GLN A 170 -18.77 -0.75 15.77
CA GLN A 170 -17.58 0.04 16.04
C GLN A 170 -17.59 0.47 17.52
N GLU A 171 -16.69 -0.06 18.32
CA GLU A 171 -16.50 0.39 19.70
C GLU A 171 -15.69 1.69 19.71
N HIS A 172 -16.32 2.78 20.14
CA HIS A 172 -15.64 4.07 20.28
C HIS A 172 -14.88 4.11 21.61
N THR A 173 -13.55 4.02 21.57
CA THR A 173 -12.69 3.95 22.77
C THR A 173 -12.65 5.27 23.56
N LYS A 174 -13.15 6.39 23.00
CA LYS A 174 -13.13 7.75 23.60
C LYS A 174 -11.74 8.24 24.04
N GLN A 175 -10.67 7.61 23.56
CA GLN A 175 -9.29 7.93 23.95
C GLN A 175 -8.77 9.24 23.34
N VAL A 176 -9.44 9.77 22.31
CA VAL A 176 -9.06 11.00 21.60
C VAL A 176 -10.32 11.85 21.38
N ASP A 177 -10.20 13.15 21.63
CA ASP A 177 -11.25 14.12 21.33
C ASP A 177 -11.38 14.29 19.81
N ILE A 178 -12.58 13.99 19.28
CA ILE A 178 -12.92 14.10 17.86
C ILE A 178 -13.80 15.33 17.56
N THR A 179 -13.95 16.26 18.51
CA THR A 179 -14.69 17.49 18.27
C THR A 179 -14.06 18.28 17.13
N PRO A 180 -14.83 18.63 16.08
CA PRO A 180 -14.28 19.35 14.94
C PRO A 180 -13.74 20.72 15.36
N TRP A 181 -12.52 21.03 14.95
CA TRP A 181 -11.92 22.34 15.18
C TRP A 181 -12.78 23.45 14.55
N LYS A 182 -12.97 24.57 15.28
CA LYS A 182 -13.83 25.69 14.88
C LYS A 182 -13.59 26.18 13.45
N TYR A 183 -12.35 26.17 12.99
CA TYR A 183 -11.96 26.70 11.67
C TYR A 183 -11.78 25.62 10.59
N VAL A 184 -12.23 24.39 10.83
CA VAL A 184 -12.06 23.29 9.87
C VAL A 184 -12.69 23.61 8.51
N LYS A 185 -13.88 24.25 8.50
CA LYS A 185 -14.59 24.63 7.27
C LYS A 185 -13.91 25.77 6.50
N PRO A 186 -13.61 26.95 7.11
CA PRO A 186 -12.97 28.03 6.37
C PRO A 186 -11.57 27.66 5.87
N VAL A 187 -10.77 26.96 6.67
CA VAL A 187 -9.43 26.51 6.24
C VAL A 187 -9.54 25.44 5.15
N GLY A 188 -10.51 24.52 5.24
CA GLY A 188 -10.76 23.52 4.19
C GLY A 188 -11.13 24.16 2.85
N ILE A 189 -12.02 25.16 2.85
CA ILE A 189 -12.40 25.90 1.64
C ILE A 189 -11.18 26.63 1.06
N LEU A 190 -10.39 27.29 1.91
CA LEU A 190 -9.17 27.98 1.48
C LEU A 190 -8.20 27.01 0.77
N ILE A 191 -7.99 25.82 1.34
CA ILE A 191 -7.13 24.79 0.74
C ILE A 191 -7.67 24.38 -0.64
N ILE A 192 -8.98 24.13 -0.77
CA ILE A 192 -9.61 23.77 -2.05
C ILE A 192 -9.39 24.87 -3.09
N VAL A 193 -9.62 26.14 -2.73
CA VAL A 193 -9.42 27.28 -3.63
C VAL A 193 -7.97 27.40 -4.07
N VAL A 194 -7.02 27.24 -3.14
CA VAL A 194 -5.58 27.27 -3.46
C VAL A 194 -5.22 26.14 -4.43
N VAL A 195 -5.67 24.91 -4.17
CA VAL A 195 -5.39 23.76 -5.04
C VAL A 195 -5.98 24.01 -6.44
N ILE A 196 -7.26 24.38 -6.55
CA ILE A 196 -7.88 24.69 -7.84
C ILE A 196 -7.14 25.82 -8.55
N GLY A 197 -6.76 26.87 -7.83
CA GLY A 197 -6.00 28.00 -8.38
C GLY A 197 -4.64 27.60 -8.94
N ILE A 198 -3.92 26.70 -8.26
CA ILE A 198 -2.65 26.15 -8.76
C ILE A 198 -2.88 25.38 -10.06
N TYR A 199 -3.86 24.47 -10.09
CA TYR A 199 -4.16 23.71 -11.32
C TYR A 199 -4.58 24.63 -12.47
N ALA A 200 -5.39 25.65 -12.21
CA ALA A 200 -5.82 26.60 -13.24
C ALA A 200 -4.67 27.50 -13.74
N TYR A 201 -3.66 27.77 -12.91
CA TYR A 201 -2.49 28.57 -13.30
C TYR A 201 -1.49 27.79 -14.17
N PHE A 202 -1.36 26.48 -13.96
CA PHE A 202 -0.43 25.61 -14.70
C PHE A 202 -1.07 24.82 -15.86
N ALA A 203 -2.40 24.89 -16.01
CA ALA A 203 -3.15 24.33 -17.14
C ALA A 203 -3.03 25.22 -18.38
#